data_AF-A0A2E4FE84-F1
#
_entry.id   AF-A0A2E4FE84-F1
#
_cell.length_a   1.000
_cell.length_b   1.000
_cell.length_c   1.000
_cell.angle_alpha   90.00
_cell.angle_beta   90.00
_cell.angle_gamma   90.00
#
_symmetry.space_group_name_H-M   'P 1'
#
loop_
_entity.id
_entity.type
_entity.pdbx_description
1 polymer ?
#
loop_
_entity_poly.entity_id
_entity_poly.type
_entity_poly.pdbx_seq_one_letter_code
_entity_poly.pdbx_strand_id
1 'polypeptide(L)'
;VDAASDAASDAASDAAVDASMDAAMDVASDAGSPGACMSGADLAAHQSQDIPELVIATAKQCYIDGNTEDGVYTDCIKQTINDPDGVNLSTGCTDCYTETALCAKDFCDIECLGPSDNDCATCREENGCTPTFYACSGLPQTD
;
A
#
# COMPACT_ATOMS: atom_id res chain seq x y z
N VAL A 1 -25.99 45.13 47.59
CA VAL A 1 -27.14 44.23 47.36
C VAL A 1 -27.03 43.76 45.92
N ASP A 2 -26.22 42.71 45.72
CA ASP A 2 -26.63 41.32 45.40
C ASP A 2 -26.75 41.14 43.87
N ALA A 3 -26.37 40.05 43.20
CA ALA A 3 -25.67 38.81 43.51
C ALA A 3 -25.34 38.13 42.15
N ALA A 4 -24.59 37.03 42.20
CA ALA A 4 -24.01 36.27 41.10
C ALA A 4 -24.99 35.34 40.32
N SER A 5 -24.43 34.74 39.26
CA SER A 5 -24.58 33.33 38.84
C SER A 5 -25.66 32.88 37.82
N ASP A 6 -25.12 32.18 36.81
CA ASP A 6 -25.54 30.90 36.22
C ASP A 6 -26.52 30.77 35.02
N ALA A 7 -25.96 30.08 34.02
CA ALA A 7 -26.46 28.92 33.26
C ALA A 7 -27.68 28.99 32.32
N ALA A 8 -27.37 28.69 31.05
CA ALA A 8 -28.01 27.73 30.14
C ALA A 8 -29.54 27.54 30.16
N SER A 9 -30.17 27.71 28.99
CA SER A 9 -30.71 26.57 28.21
C SER A 9 -31.50 27.05 26.99
N ASP A 10 -31.25 26.36 25.88
CA ASP A 10 -32.20 25.93 24.83
C ASP A 10 -33.19 26.92 24.19
N ALA A 11 -33.00 27.12 22.88
CA ALA A 11 -33.96 26.75 21.83
C ALA A 11 -33.31 27.04 20.46
N ALA A 12 -32.73 26.03 19.80
CA ALA A 12 -33.43 25.16 18.86
C ALA A 12 -33.93 25.91 17.61
N SER A 13 -33.18 25.77 16.53
CA SER A 13 -33.75 25.69 15.18
C SER A 13 -33.12 24.50 14.49
N ASP A 14 -33.71 23.36 14.82
CA ASP A 14 -33.65 22.11 14.09
C ASP A 14 -34.01 22.32 12.62
N ALA A 15 -33.17 21.80 11.73
CA ALA A 15 -33.61 21.17 10.49
C ALA A 15 -32.49 20.24 9.99
N ALA A 16 -32.38 19.11 10.67
CA ALA A 16 -32.19 17.78 10.09
C ALA A 16 -31.61 17.69 8.66
N VAL A 17 -30.41 17.13 8.56
CA VAL A 17 -30.28 15.89 7.79
C VAL A 17 -29.71 14.80 8.69
N ASP A 18 -30.45 13.72 8.65
CA ASP A 18 -30.46 12.53 9.48
C ASP A 18 -29.14 11.76 9.49
N ALA A 19 -28.95 11.07 10.61
CA ALA A 19 -27.76 10.37 11.03
C ALA A 19 -27.61 8.99 10.38
N SER A 20 -26.50 8.33 10.76
CA SER A 20 -26.14 6.91 10.57
C SER A 20 -25.36 6.63 9.27
N MET A 21 -24.11 6.15 9.28
CA MET A 21 -23.54 5.15 10.18
C MET A 21 -22.03 5.34 10.38
N ASP A 22 -21.62 5.03 11.61
CA ASP A 22 -20.29 4.73 12.10
C ASP A 22 -19.44 3.89 11.13
N ALA A 23 -18.41 4.49 10.54
CA ALA A 23 -17.16 3.84 10.18
C ALA A 23 -16.12 4.93 9.90
N ALA A 24 -15.14 5.02 10.77
CA ALA A 24 -13.97 5.85 10.61
C ALA A 24 -13.28 5.59 9.26
N MET A 25 -13.28 6.59 8.38
CA MET A 25 -12.17 6.79 7.46
C MET A 25 -11.74 8.24 7.59
N ASP A 26 -10.83 8.38 8.54
CA ASP A 26 -9.92 9.47 8.78
C ASP A 26 -9.32 9.95 7.44
N VAL A 27 -9.91 10.98 6.84
CA VAL A 27 -9.26 11.72 5.74
C VAL A 27 -8.45 12.84 6.37
N ALA A 28 -7.50 12.47 7.23
CA ALA A 28 -6.32 13.27 7.45
C ALA A 28 -5.45 13.16 6.18
N SER A 29 -5.73 14.02 5.20
CA SER A 29 -4.64 14.54 4.37
C SER A 29 -3.83 15.51 5.24
N ASP A 30 -3.17 14.95 6.25
CA ASP A 30 -2.17 15.59 7.08
C ASP A 30 -0.86 15.59 6.31
N ALA A 31 -0.14 16.70 6.41
CA ALA A 31 1.15 16.85 5.79
C ALA A 31 2.13 15.80 6.35
N GLY A 32 2.49 14.78 5.56
CA GLY A 32 3.70 14.00 5.80
C GLY A 32 3.53 12.67 6.56
N SER A 33 2.50 11.89 6.26
CA SER A 33 2.58 10.44 6.55
C SER A 33 3.67 9.85 5.65
N PRO A 34 4.78 9.33 6.20
CA PRO A 34 5.78 8.66 5.40
C PRO A 34 5.10 7.40 4.81
N GLY A 35 5.24 7.16 3.50
CA GLY A 35 4.49 6.10 2.82
C GLY A 35 4.76 4.71 3.40
N ALA A 36 4.01 3.70 2.95
CA ALA A 36 3.94 2.41 3.65
C ALA A 36 5.28 1.65 3.73
N CYS A 37 6.27 1.97 2.89
CA CYS A 37 7.63 1.42 2.90
C CYS A 37 8.65 2.31 3.62
N MET A 38 8.20 3.31 4.38
CA MET A 38 9.08 4.27 5.03
C MET A 38 9.26 4.00 6.54
N SER A 39 8.82 2.84 7.04
CA SER A 39 9.11 2.46 8.42
C SER A 39 10.61 2.16 8.60
N GLY A 40 11.09 2.22 9.85
CA GLY A 40 12.50 1.91 10.14
C GLY A 40 12.90 0.48 9.77
N ALA A 41 11.96 -0.47 9.80
CA ALA A 41 12.19 -1.85 9.38
C ALA A 41 12.32 -1.95 7.85
N ASP A 42 11.41 -1.30 7.12
CA ASP A 42 11.42 -1.28 5.66
C ASP A 42 12.71 -0.62 5.14
N LEU A 43 13.08 0.54 5.68
CA LEU A 43 14.33 1.21 5.31
C LEU A 43 15.56 0.35 5.59
N ALA A 44 15.59 -0.38 6.72
CA ALA A 44 16.69 -1.28 7.05
C ALA A 44 16.77 -2.47 6.08
N ALA A 45 15.62 -3.01 5.67
CA ALA A 45 15.54 -4.05 4.64
C ALA A 45 16.08 -3.52 3.30
N HIS A 46 15.60 -2.35 2.85
CA HIS A 46 16.07 -1.68 1.62
C HIS A 46 17.58 -1.35 1.61
N GLN A 47 18.20 -1.17 2.77
CA GLN A 47 19.65 -0.93 2.88
C GLN A 47 20.49 -2.21 2.88
N SER A 48 19.89 -3.36 3.20
CA SER A 48 20.60 -4.63 3.38
C SER A 48 20.34 -5.61 2.24
N GLN A 49 19.27 -5.42 1.47
CA GLN A 49 18.80 -6.34 0.44
C GLN A 49 18.26 -5.58 -0.78
N ASP A 50 18.29 -6.23 -1.94
CA ASP A 50 17.60 -5.74 -3.14
C ASP A 50 16.13 -6.15 -3.09
N ILE A 51 15.35 -5.36 -2.35
CA ILE A 51 13.92 -5.63 -2.12
C ILE A 51 13.15 -5.73 -3.44
N PRO A 52 13.31 -4.80 -4.41
CA PRO A 52 12.67 -4.95 -5.71
C PRO A 52 12.97 -6.29 -6.37
N GLU A 53 14.24 -6.69 -6.47
CA GLU A 53 14.62 -7.94 -7.13
C GLU A 53 14.09 -9.19 -6.40
N LEU A 54 14.10 -9.19 -5.06
CA LEU A 54 13.57 -10.29 -4.24
C LEU A 54 12.05 -10.44 -4.35
N VAL A 55 11.31 -9.34 -4.26
CA VAL A 55 9.85 -9.34 -4.42
C VAL A 55 9.48 -9.86 -5.81
N ILE A 56 10.24 -9.47 -6.82
CA ILE A 56 10.03 -9.89 -8.20
C ILE A 56 10.25 -11.38 -8.36
N ALA A 57 11.37 -11.89 -7.83
CA ALA A 57 11.68 -13.31 -7.92
C ALA A 57 10.58 -14.12 -7.23
N THR A 58 10.09 -13.62 -6.09
CA THR A 58 8.97 -14.19 -5.35
C THR A 58 7.68 -14.19 -6.16
N ALA A 59 7.29 -13.06 -6.73
CA ALA A 59 6.09 -12.92 -7.55
C ALA A 59 6.11 -13.88 -8.75
N LYS A 60 7.24 -13.93 -9.47
CA LYS A 60 7.42 -14.85 -10.58
C LYS A 60 7.33 -16.32 -10.14
N GLN A 61 7.95 -16.68 -9.02
CA GLN A 61 7.91 -18.04 -8.50
C GLN A 61 6.50 -18.44 -8.08
N CYS A 62 5.78 -17.58 -7.36
CA CYS A 62 4.39 -17.79 -6.98
C CYS A 62 3.50 -18.08 -8.18
N TYR A 63 3.68 -17.34 -9.28
CA TYR A 63 2.95 -17.61 -10.52
C TYR A 63 3.32 -18.96 -11.14
N ILE A 64 4.62 -19.28 -11.22
CA ILE A 64 5.12 -20.57 -11.77
C ILE A 64 4.59 -21.76 -10.98
N ASP A 65 4.47 -21.62 -9.67
CA ASP A 65 3.93 -22.65 -8.76
C ASP A 65 2.41 -22.85 -8.93
N GLY A 66 1.78 -22.07 -9.81
CA GLY A 66 0.36 -22.20 -10.17
C GLY A 66 -0.58 -21.35 -9.32
N ASN A 67 -0.06 -20.44 -8.48
CA ASN A 67 -0.86 -19.50 -7.71
C ASN A 67 -1.33 -18.35 -8.62
N THR A 68 -2.17 -18.65 -9.60
CA THR A 68 -2.59 -17.66 -10.63
C THR A 68 -3.86 -16.90 -10.27
N GLU A 69 -4.63 -17.39 -9.29
CA GLU A 69 -5.81 -16.68 -8.77
C GLU A 69 -5.36 -15.50 -7.90
N ASP A 70 -5.92 -14.30 -8.09
CA ASP A 70 -5.40 -13.06 -7.49
C ASP A 70 -5.19 -13.14 -5.97
N GLY A 71 -6.18 -13.66 -5.23
CA GLY A 71 -6.04 -13.84 -3.78
C GLY A 71 -4.93 -14.82 -3.41
N VAL A 72 -4.83 -15.94 -4.13
CA VAL A 72 -3.81 -16.98 -3.87
C VAL A 72 -2.41 -16.49 -4.27
N TYR A 73 -2.32 -15.78 -5.38
CA TYR A 73 -1.10 -15.16 -5.89
C TYR A 73 -0.54 -14.15 -4.89
N THR A 74 -1.39 -13.23 -4.44
CA THR A 74 -1.00 -12.19 -3.50
C THR A 74 -0.68 -12.75 -2.12
N ASP A 75 -1.42 -13.76 -1.64
CA ASP A 75 -1.11 -14.47 -0.40
C ASP A 75 0.22 -15.20 -0.46
N CYS A 76 0.56 -15.83 -1.60
CA CYS A 76 1.85 -16.48 -1.81
C CYS A 76 2.99 -15.46 -1.67
N ILE A 77 2.90 -14.32 -2.35
CA ILE A 77 3.92 -13.26 -2.27
C ILE A 77 4.08 -12.77 -0.83
N LYS A 78 2.97 -12.45 -0.17
CA LYS A 78 2.97 -11.96 1.22
C LYS A 78 3.57 -12.97 2.19
N GLN A 79 3.23 -14.25 2.05
CA GLN A 79 3.79 -15.31 2.90
C GLN A 79 5.30 -15.45 2.70
N THR A 80 5.79 -15.48 1.46
CA THR A 80 7.23 -15.64 1.21
C THR A 80 8.04 -14.42 1.65
N ILE A 81 7.53 -13.20 1.46
CA ILE A 81 8.21 -11.97 1.91
C ILE A 81 8.29 -11.90 3.44
N ASN A 82 7.22 -12.31 4.13
CA ASN A 82 7.10 -12.24 5.58
C ASN A 82 7.48 -13.55 6.30
N ASP A 83 8.09 -14.49 5.57
CA ASP A 83 8.67 -15.68 6.18
C ASP A 83 9.80 -15.26 7.15
N PRO A 84 10.02 -15.97 8.28
CA PRO A 84 11.15 -15.68 9.17
C PRO A 84 12.52 -15.66 8.49
N ASP A 85 12.72 -16.42 7.42
CA ASP A 85 13.94 -16.40 6.60
C ASP A 85 13.85 -15.42 5.41
N GLY A 86 12.72 -14.73 5.28
CA GLY A 86 12.42 -13.74 4.25
C GLY A 86 12.86 -12.32 4.59
N VAL A 87 12.31 -11.37 3.84
CA VAL A 87 12.72 -9.96 3.87
C VAL A 87 12.14 -9.21 5.07
N ASN A 88 11.01 -9.67 5.60
CA ASN A 88 10.33 -9.11 6.78
C ASN A 88 10.02 -7.61 6.63
N LEU A 89 9.37 -7.26 5.52
CA LEU A 89 8.81 -5.93 5.33
C LEU A 89 7.62 -5.70 6.26
N SER A 90 7.27 -4.44 6.50
CA SER A 90 5.99 -4.12 7.10
C SER A 90 4.84 -4.62 6.21
N THR A 91 3.68 -4.88 6.83
CA THR A 91 2.48 -5.31 6.08
C THR A 91 2.12 -4.30 4.99
N GLY A 92 2.14 -3.01 5.31
CA GLY A 92 1.83 -1.96 4.34
C GLY A 92 2.82 -1.92 3.18
N CYS A 93 4.12 -2.08 3.44
CA CYS A 93 5.10 -2.13 2.37
C CYS A 93 4.95 -3.37 1.48
N THR A 94 4.71 -4.53 2.12
CA THR A 94 4.43 -5.79 1.40
C THR A 94 3.21 -5.63 0.50
N ASP A 95 2.15 -4.98 0.98
CA ASP A 95 0.93 -4.73 0.21
C ASP A 95 1.22 -3.89 -1.04
N CYS A 96 1.97 -2.78 -0.93
CA CYS A 96 2.33 -1.96 -2.09
C CYS A 96 3.06 -2.77 -3.19
N TYR A 97 4.02 -3.60 -2.77
CA TYR A 97 4.74 -4.48 -3.67
C TYR A 97 3.84 -5.52 -4.33
N THR A 98 2.94 -6.11 -3.53
CA THR A 98 2.04 -7.17 -3.97
C THR A 98 0.99 -6.64 -4.95
N GLU A 99 0.42 -5.46 -4.70
CA GLU A 99 -0.51 -4.79 -5.61
C GLU A 99 0.16 -4.42 -6.93
N THR A 100 1.43 -4.02 -6.88
CA THR A 100 2.21 -3.73 -8.10
C THR A 100 2.45 -4.99 -8.92
N ALA A 101 2.78 -6.10 -8.26
CA ALA A 101 2.95 -7.40 -8.91
C ALA A 101 1.63 -7.92 -9.50
N LEU A 102 0.50 -7.68 -8.82
CA LEU A 102 -0.82 -8.02 -9.35
C LEU A 102 -1.19 -7.15 -10.56
N CYS A 103 -0.94 -5.85 -10.49
CA CYS A 103 -1.15 -4.95 -11.64
C CYS A 103 -0.33 -5.38 -12.86
N ALA A 104 0.95 -5.69 -12.67
CA ALA A 104 1.80 -6.19 -13.74
C ALA A 104 1.31 -7.55 -14.28
N LYS A 105 0.80 -8.44 -13.41
CA LYS A 105 0.19 -9.72 -13.82
C LYS A 105 -1.02 -9.51 -14.73
N ASP A 106 -1.84 -8.51 -14.45
CA ASP A 106 -3.12 -8.30 -15.13
C ASP A 106 -2.98 -7.54 -16.45
N PHE A 107 -2.00 -6.63 -16.53
CA PHE A 107 -1.85 -5.71 -17.68
C PHE A 107 -0.58 -5.90 -18.49
N CYS A 108 0.43 -6.58 -17.95
CA CYS A 108 1.71 -6.79 -18.61
C CYS A 108 1.98 -8.28 -18.85
N ASP A 109 3.04 -8.56 -19.61
CA ASP A 109 3.48 -9.95 -19.79
C ASP A 109 3.96 -10.53 -18.46
N ILE A 110 3.91 -11.84 -18.31
CA ILE A 110 4.38 -12.51 -17.10
C ILE A 110 5.89 -12.32 -16.89
N GLU A 111 6.62 -12.11 -17.97
CA GLU A 111 8.03 -11.73 -17.91
C GLU A 111 8.23 -10.36 -17.24
N CYS A 112 7.19 -9.52 -17.20
CA CYS A 112 7.15 -8.21 -16.56
C CYS A 112 6.74 -8.21 -15.09
N LEU A 113 6.55 -9.40 -14.49
CA LEU A 113 6.54 -9.56 -13.04
C LEU A 113 7.91 -9.27 -12.39
N GLY A 114 8.90 -8.81 -13.18
CA GLY A 114 10.23 -8.40 -12.74
C GLY A 114 10.80 -7.13 -13.36
N PRO A 115 11.97 -6.64 -12.88
CA PRO A 115 12.57 -5.43 -13.37
C PRO A 115 13.65 -5.81 -14.38
N SER A 116 13.30 -6.21 -15.60
CA SER A 116 14.34 -6.29 -16.63
C SER A 116 13.73 -6.31 -18.02
N ASP A 117 13.28 -5.13 -18.45
CA ASP A 117 13.46 -4.61 -19.80
C ASP A 117 12.67 -3.30 -19.90
N ASN A 118 13.09 -2.42 -20.79
CA ASN A 118 12.46 -1.10 -20.96
C ASN A 118 10.96 -1.24 -21.31
N ASP A 119 10.59 -2.34 -21.97
CA ASP A 119 9.21 -2.67 -22.33
C ASP A 119 8.36 -2.98 -21.10
N CYS A 120 8.89 -3.70 -20.11
CA CYS A 120 8.18 -4.00 -18.87
C CYS A 120 8.04 -2.77 -17.98
N ALA A 121 9.07 -1.93 -17.92
CA ALA A 121 8.98 -0.63 -17.24
C ALA A 121 7.90 0.24 -17.90
N THR A 122 7.95 0.39 -19.22
CA THR A 122 6.95 1.13 -20.00
C THR A 122 5.55 0.60 -19.77
N CYS A 123 5.34 -0.72 -19.83
CA CYS A 123 4.03 -1.32 -19.58
C CYS A 123 3.48 -0.98 -18.18
N ARG A 124 4.32 -1.07 -17.14
CA ARG A 124 3.91 -0.74 -15.78
C ARG A 124 3.65 0.75 -15.57
N GLU A 125 4.41 1.63 -16.23
CA GLU A 125 4.13 3.08 -16.22
C GLU A 125 2.81 3.38 -16.93
N GLU A 126 2.61 2.89 -18.16
CA GLU A 126 1.44 3.18 -18.99
C GLU A 126 0.14 2.62 -18.38
N ASN A 127 0.21 1.49 -17.68
CA ASN A 127 -0.93 0.90 -16.97
C ASN A 127 -1.07 1.38 -15.52
N GLY A 128 -0.22 2.31 -15.07
CA GLY A 128 -0.34 2.92 -13.75
C GLY A 128 0.13 2.05 -12.58
N CYS A 129 0.77 0.92 -12.82
CA CYS A 129 1.31 0.05 -11.78
C CYS A 129 2.43 0.77 -11.00
N THR A 130 3.40 1.36 -11.71
CA THR A 130 4.52 2.06 -11.08
C THR A 130 4.12 3.33 -10.32
N PRO A 131 3.32 4.27 -10.87
CA PRO A 131 2.94 5.45 -10.11
C PRO A 131 2.11 5.10 -8.86
N THR A 132 1.27 4.07 -8.94
CA THR A 132 0.52 3.56 -7.77
C THR A 132 1.47 3.01 -6.70
N PHE A 133 2.50 2.25 -7.11
CA PHE A 133 3.53 1.75 -6.20
C PHE A 133 4.20 2.88 -5.41
N TYR A 134 4.66 3.93 -6.10
CA TYR A 134 5.38 5.02 -5.44
C TYR A 134 4.48 5.89 -4.56
N ALA A 135 3.23 6.08 -4.96
CA ALA A 135 2.22 6.72 -4.12
C ALA A 135 1.94 5.90 -2.84
N CYS A 136 1.88 4.58 -2.94
CA CYS A 136 1.64 3.67 -1.82
C CYS A 136 2.86 3.58 -0.88
N SER A 137 4.04 3.32 -1.44
CA SER A 137 5.27 3.03 -0.71
C SER A 137 5.89 4.28 -0.08
N GLY A 138 5.68 5.45 -0.69
CA GLY A 138 6.38 6.70 -0.33
C GLY A 138 7.86 6.70 -0.70
N LEU A 139 8.33 5.69 -1.44
CA LEU A 139 9.69 5.66 -1.95
C LEU A 139 9.83 6.68 -3.10
N PRO A 140 11.01 7.28 -3.29
CA PRO A 140 11.24 8.16 -4.42
C PRO A 140 11.22 7.37 -5.73
N GLN A 141 10.58 7.94 -6.76
CA GLN A 141 10.78 7.48 -8.13
C GLN A 141 12.25 7.68 -8.49
N THR A 142 12.91 6.61 -8.91
CA THR A 142 14.29 6.67 -9.40
C THR A 142 14.24 6.21 -10.84
N ASP A 143 14.44 7.16 -11.76
CA ASP A 143 14.60 6.93 -13.20
C ASP A 143 15.89 6.16 -13.53
#